data_AF-A0A933N0E4-F1
#
_entry.id   AF-A0A933N0E4-F1
#
_cell.length_a   1.000
_cell.length_b   1.000
_cell.length_c   1.000
_cell.angle_alpha   90.00
_cell.angle_beta   90.00
_cell.angle_gamma   90.00
#
_symmetry.space_group_name_H-M   'P 1'
#
loop_
_entity.id
_entity.type
_entity.pdbx_description
1 polymer ?
#
loop_
_entity_poly.entity_id
_entity_poly.type
_entity_poly.pdbx_seq_one_letter_code
_entity_poly.pdbx_strand_id
1 'polypeptide(L)'
;MSRLAVFLSVVIFSSSNTWAQLKVYFVDVGQGDAIYVEFPNGKNALIDGGPNGEKIHNFLKAKGVTTIDYLALTHPHADHYRGLKKVFAAYDVKHFYDTRAENVDAVGDNNLRELAAAEPQCRSHFPEPGQELNWDPKVTVKVLNACSEPVQC
;
A
#
# COMPACT_ATOMS: atom_id res chain seq x y z
N MET A 1 66.09 11.21 -1.43
CA MET A 1 65.40 9.93 -1.13
C MET A 1 63.94 10.26 -0.81
N SER A 2 63.04 10.20 -1.79
CA SER A 2 61.62 10.50 -1.56
C SER A 2 60.87 9.21 -1.27
N ARG A 3 60.23 9.11 -0.10
CA ARG A 3 59.40 7.96 0.27
C ARG A 3 57.96 8.27 -0.16
N LEU A 4 57.45 7.50 -1.13
CA LEU A 4 56.07 7.55 -1.56
C LEU A 4 55.21 6.79 -0.54
N ALA A 5 54.27 7.47 0.13
CA ALA A 5 53.29 6.84 1.00
C ALA A 5 52.07 6.43 0.16
N VAL A 6 51.81 5.12 0.06
CA VAL A 6 50.60 4.59 -0.57
C VAL A 6 49.53 4.46 0.51
N PHE A 7 48.50 5.29 0.43
CA PHE A 7 47.29 5.13 1.24
C PHE A 7 46.39 4.09 0.59
N LEU A 8 46.34 2.90 1.18
CA LEU A 8 45.40 1.85 0.79
C LEU A 8 44.06 2.12 1.52
N SER A 9 43.15 2.84 0.87
CA SER A 9 41.77 2.98 1.35
C SER A 9 41.02 1.67 1.12
N VAL A 10 40.85 0.88 2.18
CA VAL A 10 40.00 -0.32 2.17
C VAL A 10 38.53 0.16 2.24
N VAL A 11 37.81 0.04 1.13
CA VAL A 11 36.35 0.23 1.12
C VAL A 11 35.71 -1.11 1.48
N ILE A 12 35.25 -1.24 2.73
CA ILE A 12 34.55 -2.44 3.19
C ILE A 12 33.09 -2.33 2.71
N PHE A 13 32.77 -3.01 1.61
CA PHE A 13 31.38 -3.28 1.25
C PHE A 13 30.85 -4.41 2.14
N SER A 14 30.23 -4.04 3.26
CA SER A 14 29.42 -4.99 4.03
C SER A 14 28.12 -5.23 3.28
N SER A 15 28.08 -6.28 2.46
CA SER A 15 26.82 -6.81 1.95
C SER A 15 26.09 -7.48 3.11
N SER A 16 25.28 -6.72 3.84
CA SER A 16 24.28 -7.30 4.74
C SER A 16 23.29 -8.07 3.89
N ASN A 17 23.56 -9.37 3.70
CA ASN A 17 22.67 -10.26 2.95
C ASN A 17 21.49 -10.67 3.85
N THR A 18 20.74 -9.68 4.34
CA THR A 18 19.41 -9.91 4.85
C THR A 18 18.53 -10.10 3.62
N TRP A 19 18.16 -11.34 3.34
CA TRP A 19 17.09 -11.61 2.39
C TRP A 19 15.90 -10.76 2.82
N ALA A 20 15.52 -9.79 2.00
CA ALA A 20 14.39 -8.94 2.31
C ALA A 20 13.16 -9.84 2.46
N GLN A 21 12.59 -9.87 3.65
CA GLN A 21 11.46 -10.72 4.01
C GLN A 21 10.16 -10.00 3.67
N LEU A 22 9.14 -10.74 3.26
CA LEU A 22 7.77 -10.25 3.28
C LEU A 22 7.36 -10.04 4.74
N LYS A 23 6.93 -8.83 5.10
CA LYS A 23 6.34 -8.56 6.41
C LYS A 23 4.90 -8.14 6.25
N VAL A 24 4.03 -8.70 7.08
CA VAL A 24 2.60 -8.40 7.07
C VAL A 24 2.21 -7.95 8.47
N TYR A 25 1.55 -6.80 8.56
CA TYR A 25 1.12 -6.19 9.82
C TYR A 25 -0.39 -6.03 9.79
N PHE A 26 -1.06 -6.68 10.73
CA PHE A 26 -2.48 -6.46 11.00
C PHE A 26 -2.57 -5.34 12.04
N VAL A 27 -3.04 -4.17 11.61
CA VAL A 27 -3.07 -2.98 12.45
C VAL A 27 -4.40 -2.93 13.17
N ASP A 28 -4.39 -2.91 14.51
CA ASP A 28 -5.61 -2.65 15.27
C ASP A 28 -6.10 -1.24 14.90
N VAL A 29 -7.21 -1.17 14.18
CA VAL A 29 -7.94 0.04 13.81
C VAL A 29 -9.30 0.15 14.50
N GLY A 30 -9.61 -0.75 15.42
CA GLY A 30 -10.96 -0.95 15.98
C GLY A 30 -11.76 -1.94 15.14
N GLN A 31 -12.97 -1.55 14.74
CA GLN A 31 -13.80 -2.33 13.83
C GLN A 31 -13.22 -2.29 12.41
N GLY A 32 -13.33 -3.40 11.66
CA GLY A 32 -12.88 -3.49 10.27
C GLY A 32 -11.40 -3.80 10.14
N ASP A 33 -10.86 -3.62 8.94
CA ASP A 33 -9.51 -4.09 8.58
C ASP A 33 -8.57 -2.94 8.18
N ALA A 34 -7.29 -3.16 8.50
CA ALA A 34 -6.16 -2.45 7.91
C ALA A 34 -4.91 -3.35 7.96
N ILE A 35 -4.37 -3.67 6.79
CA ILE A 35 -3.22 -4.57 6.65
C ILE A 35 -2.12 -3.82 5.90
N TYR A 36 -0.97 -3.66 6.54
CA TYR A 36 0.21 -3.11 5.90
C TYR A 36 1.19 -4.22 5.51
N VAL A 37 1.74 -4.15 4.30
CA VAL A 37 2.64 -5.15 3.75
C VAL A 37 3.93 -4.49 3.31
N GLU A 38 5.07 -5.03 3.71
CA GLU A 38 6.40 -4.68 3.20
C GLU A 38 6.90 -5.83 2.31
N PHE A 39 7.14 -5.55 1.04
CA PHE A 39 7.60 -6.54 0.06
C PHE A 39 9.13 -6.71 0.05
N PRO A 40 9.64 -7.89 -0.36
CA PRO A 40 11.07 -8.13 -0.55
C PRO A 40 11.78 -7.11 -1.47
N ASN A 41 11.09 -6.54 -2.46
CA ASN A 41 11.65 -5.52 -3.35
C ASN A 41 11.71 -4.11 -2.74
N GLY A 42 11.32 -3.94 -1.47
CA GLY A 42 11.32 -2.66 -0.75
C GLY A 42 10.07 -1.81 -0.96
N LYS A 43 9.12 -2.27 -1.77
CA LYS A 43 7.81 -1.62 -1.92
C LYS A 43 6.88 -1.95 -0.76
N ASN A 44 5.78 -1.23 -0.66
CA ASN A 44 4.76 -1.49 0.34
C ASN A 44 3.33 -1.49 -0.21
N ALA A 45 2.44 -2.16 0.50
CA ALA A 45 1.00 -2.05 0.28
C ALA A 45 0.26 -1.72 1.56
N LEU A 46 -0.86 -1.02 1.42
CA LEU A 46 -1.90 -0.89 2.44
C LEU A 46 -3.22 -1.42 1.87
N ILE A 47 -3.80 -2.38 2.57
CA ILE A 47 -5.09 -2.99 2.25
C ILE A 47 -6.07 -2.54 3.34
N ASP A 48 -7.10 -1.80 2.95
CA ASP A 48 -8.08 -1.14 3.81
C ASP A 48 -7.46 -0.17 4.84
N GLY A 49 -8.31 0.67 5.46
CA GLY A 49 -7.87 1.79 6.31
C GLY A 49 -8.58 1.91 7.65
N GLY A 50 -9.51 1.01 7.96
CA GLY A 50 -10.34 1.14 9.15
C GLY A 50 -11.37 2.28 9.08
N PRO A 51 -12.06 2.58 10.20
CA PRO A 51 -13.20 3.48 10.25
C PRO A 51 -12.83 4.97 10.38
N ASN A 52 -11.63 5.31 10.88
CA ASN A 52 -11.28 6.71 11.24
C ASN A 52 -9.91 7.20 10.74
N GLY A 53 -9.03 6.33 10.24
CA GLY A 53 -7.73 6.72 9.69
C GLY A 53 -6.65 7.09 10.71
N GLU A 54 -6.99 7.45 11.95
CA GLU A 54 -6.02 7.91 12.97
C GLU A 54 -5.04 6.81 13.37
N LYS A 55 -5.57 5.62 13.68
CA LYS A 55 -4.75 4.49 14.11
C LYS A 55 -3.78 4.04 13.01
N ILE A 56 -4.27 3.92 11.77
CA ILE A 56 -3.41 3.57 10.63
C ILE A 56 -2.41 4.68 10.30
N HIS A 57 -2.81 5.96 10.37
CA HIS A 57 -1.89 7.08 10.19
C HIS A 57 -0.76 7.06 11.21
N ASN A 58 -1.07 6.87 12.50
CA ASN A 58 -0.05 6.82 13.55
C ASN A 58 0.92 5.66 13.36
N PHE A 59 0.42 4.48 12.95
CA PHE A 59 1.25 3.33 12.62
C PHE A 59 2.20 3.62 11.45
N LEU A 60 1.69 4.15 10.33
CA LEU A 60 2.48 4.47 9.14
C LEU A 60 3.52 5.56 9.42
N LYS A 61 3.13 6.58 10.19
CA LYS A 61 4.03 7.65 10.64
C LYS A 61 5.15 7.11 11.53
N ALA A 62 4.85 6.23 12.48
CA ALA A 62 5.86 5.58 13.33
C ALA A 62 6.82 4.69 12.53
N LYS A 63 6.35 4.13 11.40
CA LYS A 63 7.16 3.38 10.44
C LYS A 63 7.98 4.27 9.49
N GLY A 64 7.79 5.59 9.51
CA GLY A 64 8.47 6.51 8.61
C GLY A 64 7.99 6.43 7.16
N VAL A 65 6.77 5.94 6.93
CA VAL A 65 6.19 5.85 5.59
C VAL A 65 5.82 7.25 5.09
N THR A 66 6.22 7.57 3.87
CA THR A 66 5.80 8.80 3.16
C THR A 66 5.04 8.48 1.88
N THR A 67 5.21 7.26 1.35
CA THR A 67 4.66 6.82 0.07
C THR A 67 4.07 5.42 0.23
N ILE A 68 2.90 5.21 -0.36
CA ILE A 68 2.24 3.92 -0.48
C ILE A 68 2.30 3.50 -1.93
N ASP A 69 3.05 2.42 -2.23
CA ASP A 69 3.17 1.93 -3.61
C ASP A 69 1.84 1.35 -4.09
N TYR A 70 1.17 0.57 -3.24
CA TYR A 70 -0.10 -0.09 -3.57
C TYR A 70 -1.13 0.12 -2.45
N LEU A 71 -2.16 0.91 -2.73
CA LEU A 71 -3.33 1.05 -1.86
C LEU A 71 -4.46 0.19 -2.43
N ALA A 72 -5.06 -0.68 -1.64
CA ALA A 72 -6.18 -1.52 -2.06
C ALA A 72 -7.37 -1.34 -1.12
N LEU A 73 -8.56 -1.12 -1.69
CA LEU A 73 -9.83 -1.20 -0.99
C LEU A 73 -10.52 -2.53 -1.35
N THR A 74 -10.80 -3.36 -0.36
CA THR A 74 -11.44 -4.67 -0.58
C THR A 74 -12.91 -4.51 -0.97
N HIS A 75 -13.65 -3.68 -0.23
CA HIS A 75 -15.06 -3.38 -0.47
C HIS A 75 -15.46 -2.09 0.27
N PRO A 76 -16.51 -1.38 -0.18
CA PRO A 76 -16.81 -0.03 0.29
C PRO A 76 -17.57 0.01 1.64
N HIS A 77 -17.28 -0.88 2.59
CA HIS A 77 -17.86 -0.73 3.93
C HIS A 77 -17.12 0.34 4.75
N ALA A 78 -17.89 1.07 5.57
CA ALA A 78 -17.41 2.24 6.30
C ALA A 78 -16.20 1.97 7.20
N ASP A 79 -16.11 0.77 7.75
CA ASP A 79 -15.04 0.26 8.58
C ASP A 79 -13.80 -0.20 7.78
N HIS A 80 -13.83 -0.11 6.45
CA HIS A 80 -12.68 -0.36 5.57
C HIS A 80 -12.22 0.92 4.86
N TYR A 81 -13.14 1.68 4.26
CA TYR A 81 -12.76 2.77 3.35
C TYR A 81 -12.55 4.13 4.03
N ARG A 82 -13.22 4.43 5.15
CA ARG A 82 -13.25 5.80 5.71
C ARG A 82 -11.86 6.29 6.11
N GLY A 83 -11.05 5.41 6.68
CA GLY A 83 -9.68 5.74 7.08
C GLY A 83 -8.75 6.04 5.89
N LEU A 84 -9.06 5.55 4.69
CA LEU A 84 -8.27 5.81 3.49
C LEU A 84 -8.32 7.28 3.04
N LYS A 85 -9.35 8.04 3.44
CA LYS A 85 -9.40 9.50 3.20
C LYS A 85 -8.23 10.22 3.87
N LYS A 86 -7.90 9.83 5.11
CA LYS A 86 -6.74 10.36 5.82
C LYS A 86 -5.43 9.89 5.18
N VAL A 87 -5.41 8.69 4.60
CA VAL A 87 -4.25 8.16 3.89
C VAL A 87 -3.93 9.01 2.66
N PHE A 88 -4.90 9.24 1.78
CA PHE A 88 -4.73 10.13 0.61
C PHE A 88 -4.35 11.57 1.01
N ALA A 89 -4.80 12.05 2.17
CA ALA A 89 -4.45 13.38 2.65
C ALA A 89 -3.03 13.50 3.22
N ALA A 90 -2.35 12.38 3.54
CA ALA A 90 -1.10 12.38 4.30
C ALA A 90 0.08 11.66 3.62
N TYR A 91 -0.17 10.86 2.58
CA TYR A 91 0.84 10.03 1.93
C TYR A 91 0.68 10.08 0.41
N ASP A 92 1.80 10.02 -0.30
CA ASP A 92 1.79 9.88 -1.76
C ASP A 92 1.32 8.45 -2.12
N VAL A 93 0.23 8.31 -2.86
CA VAL A 93 -0.27 7.00 -3.33
C VAL A 93 0.11 6.80 -4.80
N LYS A 94 0.76 5.69 -5.14
CA LYS A 94 1.18 5.40 -6.53
C LYS A 94 0.18 4.57 -7.32
N HIS A 95 -0.41 3.56 -6.69
CA HIS A 95 -1.41 2.71 -7.31
C HIS A 95 -2.59 2.52 -6.37
N PHE A 96 -3.80 2.75 -6.85
CA PHE A 96 -5.04 2.49 -6.11
C PHE A 96 -5.80 1.33 -6.76
N TYR A 97 -6.12 0.30 -5.98
CA TYR A 97 -6.89 -0.87 -6.40
C TYR A 97 -8.25 -0.83 -5.74
N ASP A 98 -9.30 -0.97 -6.55
CA ASP A 98 -10.68 -0.85 -6.14
C ASP A 98 -11.52 -1.87 -6.91
N THR A 99 -12.52 -2.46 -6.26
CA THR A 99 -13.41 -3.46 -6.86
C THR A 99 -14.53 -2.86 -7.69
N ARG A 100 -14.73 -1.53 -7.68
CA ARG A 100 -15.89 -0.84 -8.29
C ARG A 100 -17.24 -1.21 -7.69
N ALA A 101 -17.26 -1.97 -6.60
CA ALA A 101 -18.48 -2.16 -5.82
C ALA A 101 -18.99 -0.79 -5.38
N GLU A 102 -20.29 -0.58 -5.48
CA GLU A 102 -20.98 0.48 -4.76
C GLU A 102 -21.80 -0.19 -3.66
N ASN A 103 -21.92 0.45 -2.50
CA ASN A 103 -22.87 0.00 -1.49
C ASN A 103 -23.80 1.17 -1.15
N VAL A 104 -25.11 0.90 -1.08
CA VAL A 104 -26.16 1.85 -0.71
C VAL A 104 -25.90 2.55 0.63
N ASP A 105 -25.21 1.87 1.56
CA ASP A 105 -24.81 2.42 2.87
C ASP A 105 -23.48 3.20 2.82
N ALA A 106 -22.83 3.24 1.65
CA ALA A 106 -21.47 3.73 1.45
C ALA A 106 -21.38 4.89 0.46
N VAL A 107 -22.34 5.81 0.48
CA VAL A 107 -22.38 7.06 -0.32
C VAL A 107 -21.05 7.88 -0.32
N GLY A 108 -20.09 7.56 0.55
CA GLY A 108 -18.79 8.21 0.66
C GLY A 108 -17.57 7.48 0.08
N ASP A 109 -17.70 6.30 -0.54
CA ASP A 109 -16.60 5.56 -1.20
C ASP A 109 -16.21 6.18 -2.55
N ASN A 110 -17.18 6.73 -3.28
CA ASN A 110 -16.97 7.41 -4.56
C ASN A 110 -15.93 8.53 -4.47
N ASN A 111 -15.83 9.18 -3.30
CA ASN A 111 -14.82 10.19 -3.03
C ASN A 111 -13.39 9.59 -3.05
N LEU A 112 -13.16 8.32 -2.71
CA LEU A 112 -11.82 7.73 -2.81
C LEU A 112 -11.34 7.63 -4.26
N ARG A 113 -12.24 7.36 -5.21
CA ARG A 113 -11.91 7.37 -6.65
C ARG A 113 -11.56 8.78 -7.12
N GLU A 114 -12.26 9.78 -6.62
CA GLU A 114 -11.96 11.20 -6.89
C GLU A 114 -10.62 11.63 -6.28
N LEU A 115 -10.34 11.25 -5.03
CA LEU A 115 -9.05 11.50 -4.37
C LEU A 115 -7.91 10.82 -5.13
N ALA A 116 -8.09 9.56 -5.54
CA ALA A 116 -7.12 8.84 -6.35
C ALA A 116 -6.89 9.51 -7.72
N ALA A 117 -7.93 10.05 -8.34
CA ALA A 117 -7.81 10.78 -9.61
C ALA A 117 -7.15 12.17 -9.45
N ALA A 118 -7.29 12.79 -8.27
CA ALA A 118 -6.68 14.08 -7.93
C ALA A 118 -5.20 13.95 -7.51
N GLU A 119 -4.77 12.76 -7.06
CA GLU A 119 -3.39 12.48 -6.67
C GLU A 119 -2.48 12.40 -7.92
N PRO A 120 -1.53 13.34 -8.13
CA PRO A 120 -0.85 13.53 -9.41
C PRO A 120 -0.06 12.33 -9.96
N GLN A 121 0.23 11.33 -9.13
CA GLN A 121 1.00 10.14 -9.48
C GLN A 121 0.23 8.84 -9.24
N CYS A 122 -1.03 8.91 -8.81
CA CYS A 122 -1.81 7.74 -8.53
C CYS A 122 -2.45 7.19 -9.81
N ARG A 123 -2.26 5.89 -10.05
CA ARG A 123 -2.95 5.15 -11.10
C ARG A 123 -3.98 4.22 -10.47
N SER A 124 -5.25 4.39 -10.83
CA SER A 124 -6.33 3.47 -10.42
C SER A 124 -6.33 2.18 -11.26
N HIS A 125 -6.66 1.07 -10.60
CA HIS A 125 -6.75 -0.29 -11.16
C HIS A 125 -8.03 -0.95 -10.65
N PHE A 126 -8.63 -1.75 -11.52
CA PHE A 126 -9.85 -2.50 -11.22
C PHE A 126 -9.59 -3.95 -11.60
N PRO A 127 -9.13 -4.77 -10.64
CA PRO A 127 -8.65 -6.10 -10.95
C PRO A 127 -9.80 -7.09 -11.15
N GLU A 128 -9.59 -8.07 -12.03
CA GLU A 128 -10.55 -9.15 -12.28
C GLU A 128 -10.32 -10.35 -11.33
N PRO A 129 -11.35 -11.15 -11.03
CA PRO A 129 -11.17 -12.43 -10.35
C PRO A 129 -10.12 -13.32 -11.06
N GLY A 130 -9.19 -13.85 -10.28
CA GLY A 130 -8.09 -14.68 -10.77
C GLY A 130 -6.87 -13.90 -11.26
N GLN A 131 -6.93 -12.57 -11.39
CA GLN A 131 -5.80 -11.77 -11.84
C GLN A 131 -4.64 -11.82 -10.84
N GLU A 132 -3.43 -11.99 -11.36
CA GLU A 132 -2.19 -11.82 -10.59
C GLU A 132 -1.66 -10.39 -10.74
N LEU A 133 -1.31 -9.77 -9.61
CA LEU A 133 -0.81 -8.41 -9.53
C LEU A 133 0.72 -8.44 -9.42
N ASN A 134 1.39 -7.71 -10.30
CA ASN A 134 2.86 -7.62 -10.32
C ASN A 134 3.37 -6.59 -9.30
N TRP A 135 3.19 -6.87 -8.01
CA TRP A 135 3.65 -6.02 -6.92
C TRP A 135 5.09 -6.32 -6.51
N ASP A 136 5.48 -7.60 -6.54
CA ASP A 136 6.82 -8.06 -6.25
C ASP A 136 7.15 -9.33 -7.06
N PRO A 137 8.36 -9.46 -7.64
CA PRO A 137 8.71 -10.61 -8.50
C PRO A 137 8.90 -11.94 -7.74
N LYS A 138 8.95 -11.91 -6.40
CA LYS A 138 9.12 -13.06 -5.51
C LYS A 138 7.86 -13.37 -4.69
N VAL A 139 6.82 -12.55 -4.78
CA VAL A 139 5.57 -12.71 -4.03
C VAL A 139 4.39 -12.71 -4.99
N THR A 140 3.65 -13.81 -5.04
CA THR A 140 2.40 -13.89 -5.78
C THR A 140 1.30 -13.15 -5.03
N VAL A 141 0.73 -12.12 -5.66
CA VAL A 141 -0.48 -11.43 -5.19
C VAL A 141 -1.59 -11.76 -6.17
N LYS A 142 -2.65 -12.44 -5.71
CA LYS A 142 -3.73 -12.91 -6.57
C LYS A 142 -5.07 -12.39 -6.07
N VAL A 143 -5.84 -11.79 -6.97
CA VAL A 143 -7.21 -11.35 -6.72
C VAL A 143 -8.11 -12.58 -6.79
N LEU A 144 -8.77 -12.92 -5.68
CA LEU A 144 -9.65 -14.10 -5.63
C LEU A 144 -11.10 -13.76 -5.96
N ASN A 145 -11.54 -12.57 -5.58
CA ASN A 145 -12.87 -12.06 -5.86
C ASN A 145 -12.80 -10.55 -6.09
N ALA A 146 -13.53 -10.09 -7.10
CA ALA A 146 -13.70 -8.69 -7.47
C ALA A 146 -14.94 -8.58 -8.35
N CYS A 147 -15.42 -7.36 -8.58
CA CYS A 147 -16.57 -7.13 -9.45
C CYS A 147 -16.08 -6.88 -10.87
N SER A 148 -16.55 -7.68 -11.83
CA SER A 148 -16.21 -7.51 -13.25
C SER A 148 -16.86 -6.28 -13.87
N GLU A 149 -17.95 -5.78 -13.27
CA GLU A 149 -18.65 -4.57 -13.67
C GLU A 149 -18.89 -3.66 -12.44
N PRO A 150 -18.86 -2.33 -12.60
CA PRO A 150 -19.32 -1.42 -11.55
C PRO A 150 -20.75 -1.81 -11.13
N VAL A 151 -21.11 -1.61 -9.86
CA VAL A 151 -22.47 -1.84 -9.31
C VAL A 151 -23.04 -3.28 -9.34
N GLN A 152 -22.32 -4.29 -9.81
CA GLN A 152 -22.82 -5.67 -9.80
C GLN A 152 -21.83 -6.65 -9.17
N CYS A 153 -21.92 -6.70 -7.85
CA CYS A 153 -21.47 -7.76 -6.97
C CYS A 153 -22.54 -7.91 -5.86
#